data_AF-Q58CS0-F1
#
_entry.id   AF-Q58CS0-F1
#
_cell.length_a   1.000
_cell.length_b   1.000
_cell.length_c   1.000
_cell.angle_alpha   90.00
_cell.angle_beta   90.00
_cell.angle_gamma   90.00
#
_symmetry.space_group_name_H-M   'P 1'
#
loop_
_entity.id
_entity.type
_entity.pdbx_description
1 polymer ?
#
loop_
_entity_poly.entity_id
_entity_poly.type
_entity_poly.pdbx_seq_one_letter_code
_entity_poly.pdbx_strand_id
1 'polypeptide(L)'
;MKLLWQVTVHHTWNAVLLPVVYLTAQVWILCAAIAAAASAGPQNCPSVCSCSNQFSKVVCTRRGLSEVPQGIPSNTRYLNLMENNIQMIQADTFRHLHHLEVLQLGRNSIRQIEVGAFNGLASLNTLELFDNWLTVIPSGAFEYLSKLRELWLRNNPIESIPSYAFNRVPSLMRLDLGELKKLEYISEGAFEGLFNLKYLNLGMCNIKDMPNLTPLVGLEELEMSGNHFPEIRPGSFHGLGSLKKLWVMNSQVSLIERNAFDGLASLVELNLAHNNLSSLPHDLFTPLRYLVELHLHHNPWNCDCDILWLAWWLREYIPTNSTCCGRCHAPLHMRGRYLVEVDQASFQCSAPFIMDAPRDLNISEGRMAELKCRTPPMSSVKWLLPNGTVLSHASRHPRISVLNDGTLNFSHVLLSDTGVYTCMVTNVAGNSNASAYLNVSTAELNTSNYSFFTTVTVETTEISPEDTTRKYKPVPTTSTGYQPAYTTSTTVLIQTTRVPKQVAVTATDTNDKMQTSLDEVMKTTKIIIGCFVAVTLLAAAMLIVFYKLRKRHQQRSTVTAARTVEIIQVDDDIPAAALQQQQQLRPVYQVTARWMTDLHPL
;
A
#
# COMPACT_ATOMS: atom_id res chain seq x y z
N MET A 1 77.99 -42.26 -45.47
CA MET A 1 76.86 -43.16 -45.18
C MET A 1 76.98 -43.54 -43.72
N LYS A 2 76.49 -42.71 -42.79
CA LYS A 2 75.15 -42.83 -42.20
C LYS A 2 74.74 -44.29 -41.96
N LEU A 3 74.75 -44.64 -40.68
CA LEU A 3 73.80 -45.58 -40.05
C LEU A 3 73.59 -46.91 -40.77
N LEU A 4 74.54 -47.82 -40.60
CA LEU A 4 74.25 -49.25 -40.51
C LEU A 4 74.32 -49.58 -39.01
N TRP A 5 73.17 -49.62 -38.35
CA TRP A 5 72.45 -50.85 -38.05
C TRP A 5 73.15 -51.63 -36.93
N GLN A 6 72.45 -51.76 -35.81
CA GLN A 6 72.67 -52.80 -34.80
C GLN A 6 73.47 -52.48 -33.54
N VAL A 7 73.20 -51.32 -32.97
CA VAL A 7 72.87 -51.22 -31.52
C VAL A 7 71.44 -51.76 -31.31
N THR A 8 71.19 -53.02 -31.69
CA THR A 8 69.83 -53.62 -31.77
C THR A 8 69.65 -54.81 -30.83
N VAL A 9 70.04 -54.71 -29.55
CA VAL A 9 69.58 -55.73 -28.58
C VAL A 9 69.24 -55.19 -27.17
N HIS A 10 69.54 -53.94 -26.79
CA HIS A 10 69.40 -53.58 -25.36
C HIS A 10 68.67 -52.29 -24.95
N HIS A 11 67.97 -51.60 -25.85
CA HIS A 11 67.10 -50.48 -25.42
C HIS A 11 65.65 -50.54 -25.93
N THR A 12 65.22 -51.69 -26.44
CA THR A 12 63.84 -51.97 -26.87
C THR A 12 62.86 -52.22 -25.72
N TRP A 13 63.28 -52.13 -24.46
CA TRP A 13 62.39 -52.20 -23.29
C TRP A 13 61.94 -50.82 -22.77
N ASN A 14 62.70 -49.74 -23.01
CA ASN A 14 62.36 -48.40 -22.49
C ASN A 14 61.45 -47.57 -23.42
N ALA A 15 61.23 -47.99 -24.67
CA ALA A 15 60.35 -47.27 -25.61
C ALA A 15 58.86 -47.66 -25.50
N VAL A 16 58.53 -48.72 -24.75
CA VAL A 16 57.14 -49.20 -24.57
C VAL A 16 56.63 -48.97 -23.15
N LEU A 17 57.51 -48.99 -22.13
CA LEU A 17 57.11 -48.81 -20.73
C LEU A 17 56.74 -47.36 -20.37
N LEU A 18 57.45 -46.37 -20.92
CA LEU A 18 57.17 -44.95 -20.65
C LEU A 18 55.78 -44.48 -21.11
N PRO A 19 55.29 -44.79 -22.33
CA PRO A 19 53.93 -44.42 -22.72
C PRO A 19 52.85 -45.21 -21.98
N VAL A 20 53.11 -46.47 -21.61
CA VAL A 20 52.16 -47.29 -20.83
C VAL A 20 52.01 -46.78 -19.41
N VAL A 21 53.09 -46.38 -18.74
CA VAL A 21 53.03 -45.79 -17.39
C VAL A 21 52.40 -44.40 -17.41
N TYR A 22 52.60 -43.60 -18.46
CA TYR A 22 51.94 -42.31 -18.61
C TYR A 22 50.43 -42.46 -18.86
N LEU A 23 50.02 -43.42 -19.69
CA LEU A 23 48.61 -43.75 -19.92
C LEU A 23 47.94 -44.31 -18.67
N THR A 24 48.59 -45.20 -17.92
CA THR A 24 48.01 -45.72 -16.67
C THR A 24 47.93 -44.66 -15.57
N ALA A 25 48.90 -43.74 -15.50
CA ALA A 25 48.84 -42.60 -14.59
C ALA A 25 47.72 -41.61 -14.96
N GLN A 26 47.52 -41.32 -16.25
CA GLN A 26 46.39 -40.50 -16.70
C GLN A 26 45.03 -41.18 -16.46
N VAL A 27 44.93 -42.50 -16.66
CA VAL A 27 43.72 -43.27 -16.33
C VAL A 27 43.47 -43.29 -14.83
N TRP A 28 44.51 -43.37 -13.98
CA TRP A 28 44.37 -43.26 -12.53
C TRP A 28 43.94 -41.88 -12.07
N ILE A 29 44.48 -40.81 -12.66
CA ILE A 29 44.06 -39.43 -12.36
C ILE A 29 42.62 -39.20 -12.85
N LEU A 30 42.24 -39.76 -13.99
CA LEU A 30 40.87 -39.69 -14.51
C LEU A 30 39.90 -40.50 -13.64
N CYS A 31 40.28 -41.71 -13.20
CA CYS A 31 39.49 -42.53 -12.27
C CYS A 31 39.40 -41.90 -10.86
N ALA A 32 40.44 -41.22 -10.39
CA ALA A 32 40.42 -40.47 -9.13
C ALA A 32 39.53 -39.21 -9.24
N ALA A 33 39.55 -38.53 -10.39
CA ALA A 33 38.62 -37.42 -10.68
C ALA A 33 37.17 -37.90 -10.82
N ILE A 34 36.94 -39.09 -11.39
CA ILE A 34 35.62 -39.73 -11.44
C ILE A 34 35.19 -40.22 -10.05
N ALA A 35 36.10 -40.70 -9.21
CA ALA A 35 35.81 -41.06 -7.82
C ALA A 35 35.49 -39.82 -6.95
N ALA A 36 36.13 -38.68 -7.22
CA ALA A 36 35.77 -37.39 -6.63
C ALA A 36 34.46 -36.81 -7.19
N ALA A 37 34.08 -37.18 -8.42
CA ALA A 37 32.82 -36.81 -9.07
C ALA A 37 31.68 -37.83 -8.88
N ALA A 38 31.92 -38.93 -8.17
CA ALA A 38 30.94 -40.01 -7.92
C ALA A 38 30.79 -40.34 -6.43
N SER A 39 30.64 -39.31 -5.60
CA SER A 39 29.81 -39.41 -4.39
C SER A 39 29.30 -38.04 -3.98
N ALA A 40 28.48 -37.43 -4.84
CA ALA A 40 27.32 -36.71 -4.33
C ALA A 40 26.61 -37.71 -3.41
N GLY A 41 26.74 -37.49 -2.09
CA GLY A 41 26.17 -38.37 -1.08
C GLY A 41 24.70 -38.65 -1.40
N PRO A 42 24.18 -39.82 -1.01
CA PRO A 42 22.81 -40.20 -1.33
C PRO A 42 21.88 -39.06 -0.90
N GLN A 43 20.98 -38.67 -1.80
CA GLN A 43 19.94 -37.66 -1.62
C GLN A 43 19.02 -38.10 -0.47
N ASN A 44 19.53 -38.00 0.74
CA ASN A 44 18.91 -38.55 1.93
C ASN A 44 18.20 -37.41 2.63
N CYS A 45 16.97 -37.70 3.02
CA CYS A 45 16.24 -36.81 3.90
C CYS A 45 17.02 -36.64 5.21
N PRO A 46 17.18 -35.42 5.75
CA PRO A 46 17.72 -35.22 7.08
C PRO A 46 16.95 -36.08 8.09
N SER A 47 17.64 -36.76 9.01
CA SER A 47 17.02 -37.71 9.95
C SER A 47 15.96 -37.07 10.86
N VAL A 48 16.10 -35.76 11.10
CA VAL A 48 15.18 -34.97 11.93
C VAL A 48 13.97 -34.46 11.13
N CYS A 49 13.95 -34.65 9.81
CA CYS A 49 12.93 -34.14 8.90
C CYS A 49 12.14 -35.27 8.24
N SER A 50 11.00 -34.91 7.66
CA SER A 50 10.16 -35.78 6.84
C SER A 50 10.15 -35.25 5.41
N CYS A 51 10.54 -36.09 4.45
CA CYS A 51 10.61 -35.71 3.04
C CYS A 51 9.58 -36.48 2.21
N SER A 52 9.06 -35.82 1.18
CA SER A 52 8.25 -36.47 0.13
C SER A 52 9.08 -37.42 -0.74
N ASN A 53 8.42 -38.35 -1.42
CA ASN A 53 9.06 -39.36 -2.28
C ASN A 53 9.91 -38.77 -3.42
N GLN A 54 9.64 -37.53 -3.86
CA GLN A 54 10.41 -36.82 -4.89
C GLN A 54 11.40 -35.80 -4.29
N PHE A 55 11.52 -35.74 -2.96
CA PHE A 55 12.34 -34.76 -2.23
C PHE A 55 12.02 -33.28 -2.54
N SER A 56 10.88 -32.99 -3.17
CA SER A 56 10.45 -31.62 -3.48
C SER A 56 9.90 -30.88 -2.26
N LYS A 57 9.32 -31.62 -1.32
CA LYS A 57 8.80 -31.13 -0.04
C LYS A 57 9.60 -31.70 1.12
N VAL A 58 10.14 -30.84 1.99
CA VAL A 58 10.87 -31.19 3.21
C VAL A 58 10.22 -30.48 4.40
N VAL A 59 9.81 -31.26 5.41
CA VAL A 59 9.08 -30.77 6.59
C VAL A 59 9.84 -31.14 7.86
N CYS A 60 10.20 -30.13 8.64
CA CYS A 60 11.02 -30.23 9.85
C CYS A 60 10.35 -29.52 11.05
N THR A 61 9.01 -29.48 11.09
CA THR A 61 8.23 -28.74 12.10
C THR A 61 8.23 -29.40 13.48
N ARG A 62 8.18 -28.62 14.56
CA ARG A 62 8.04 -29.11 15.96
C ARG A 62 9.14 -30.08 16.38
N ARG A 63 10.39 -29.82 16.00
CA ARG A 63 11.53 -30.70 16.29
C ARG A 63 12.48 -30.13 17.33
N GLY A 64 12.22 -28.92 17.84
CA GLY A 64 13.08 -28.24 18.81
C GLY A 64 14.45 -27.87 18.26
N LEU A 65 14.56 -27.71 16.93
CA LEU A 65 15.82 -27.39 16.25
C LEU A 65 16.32 -26.00 16.69
N SER A 66 17.59 -25.91 17.10
CA SER A 66 18.27 -24.65 17.39
C SER A 66 18.95 -24.02 16.18
N GLU A 67 19.17 -24.82 15.13
CA GLU A 67 19.87 -24.45 13.90
C GLU A 67 19.20 -25.12 12.69
N VAL A 68 19.48 -24.62 11.49
CA VAL A 68 18.98 -25.21 10.25
C VAL A 68 19.63 -26.59 10.01
N PRO A 69 18.87 -27.66 9.75
CA PRO A 69 19.42 -28.99 9.50
C PRO A 69 20.36 -29.03 8.30
N GLN A 70 21.50 -29.70 8.46
CA GLN A 70 22.40 -29.99 7.34
C GLN A 70 21.84 -31.12 6.46
N GLY A 71 22.24 -31.13 5.18
CA GLY A 71 21.87 -32.21 4.24
C GLY A 71 20.46 -32.08 3.64
N ILE A 72 19.92 -30.86 3.51
CA ILE A 72 18.66 -30.63 2.80
C ILE A 72 18.86 -30.96 1.30
N PRO A 73 18.00 -31.78 0.67
CA PRO A 73 18.12 -32.14 -0.74
C PRO A 73 18.08 -30.93 -1.68
N SER A 74 18.93 -30.89 -2.70
CA SER A 74 19.02 -29.79 -3.67
C SER A 74 17.79 -29.62 -4.58
N ASN A 75 16.96 -30.67 -4.70
CA ASN A 75 15.70 -30.67 -5.44
C ASN A 75 14.51 -30.10 -4.65
N THR A 76 14.74 -29.68 -3.40
CA THR A 76 13.70 -29.12 -2.53
C THR A 76 13.12 -27.83 -3.13
N ARG A 77 11.79 -27.79 -3.25
CA ARG A 77 11.00 -26.60 -3.66
C ARG A 77 10.26 -25.97 -2.50
N TYR A 78 9.88 -26.77 -1.51
CA TYR A 78 9.19 -26.33 -0.30
C TYR A 78 9.94 -26.85 0.92
N LEU A 79 10.42 -25.92 1.75
CA LEU A 79 11.08 -26.21 3.02
C LEU A 79 10.32 -25.58 4.16
N ASN A 80 9.85 -26.40 5.10
CA ASN A 80 9.16 -25.94 6.29
C ASN A 80 9.98 -26.24 7.56
N LEU A 81 10.44 -25.18 8.21
CA LEU A 81 11.22 -25.18 9.45
C LEU A 81 10.47 -24.49 10.61
N MET A 82 9.14 -24.36 10.50
CA MET A 82 8.33 -23.65 11.50
C MET A 82 8.26 -24.37 12.85
N GLU A 83 7.93 -23.61 13.90
CA GLU A 83 7.74 -24.13 15.27
C GLU A 83 8.99 -24.87 15.78
N ASN A 84 10.14 -24.20 15.64
CA ASN A 84 11.44 -24.62 16.19
C ASN A 84 12.05 -23.48 17.02
N ASN A 85 13.29 -23.64 17.47
CA ASN A 85 14.00 -22.71 18.34
C ASN A 85 15.20 -22.06 17.62
N ILE A 86 15.12 -21.91 16.29
CA ILE A 86 16.24 -21.39 15.48
C ILE A 86 16.46 -19.92 15.84
N GLN A 87 17.70 -19.54 16.19
CA GLN A 87 18.00 -18.19 16.68
C GLN A 87 18.70 -17.29 15.66
N MET A 88 19.46 -17.88 14.74
CA MET A 88 20.26 -17.16 13.77
C MET A 88 20.24 -17.91 12.43
N ILE A 89 20.21 -17.17 11.33
CA ILE A 89 20.43 -17.70 9.99
C ILE A 89 21.77 -17.19 9.48
N GLN A 90 22.71 -18.11 9.29
CA GLN A 90 24.07 -17.83 8.85
C GLN A 90 24.13 -17.58 7.34
N ALA A 91 25.17 -16.88 6.87
CA ALA A 91 25.47 -16.69 5.46
C ALA A 91 25.54 -18.03 4.70
N ASP A 92 25.06 -18.06 3.46
CA ASP A 92 25.10 -19.23 2.58
C ASP A 92 24.41 -20.51 3.10
N THR A 93 23.62 -20.45 4.18
CA THR A 93 22.91 -21.61 4.77
C THR A 93 22.10 -22.38 3.72
N PHE A 94 21.48 -21.66 2.76
CA PHE A 94 20.62 -22.25 1.73
C PHE A 94 21.23 -22.23 0.32
N ARG A 95 22.55 -22.02 0.21
CA ARG A 95 23.24 -21.74 -1.07
C ARG A 95 22.99 -22.75 -2.18
N HIS A 96 22.84 -24.02 -1.84
CA HIS A 96 22.69 -25.12 -2.80
C HIS A 96 21.22 -25.34 -3.25
N LEU A 97 20.25 -24.63 -2.65
CA LEU A 97 18.82 -24.84 -2.87
C LEU A 97 18.26 -23.96 -3.99
N HIS A 98 18.83 -24.08 -5.20
CA HIS A 98 18.48 -23.23 -6.35
C HIS A 98 17.02 -23.36 -6.83
N HIS A 99 16.35 -24.47 -6.50
CA HIS A 99 14.96 -24.76 -6.87
C HIS A 99 13.96 -24.38 -5.77
N LEU A 100 14.41 -23.86 -4.63
CA LEU A 100 13.52 -23.54 -3.52
C LEU A 100 12.59 -22.39 -3.91
N GLU A 101 11.28 -22.62 -3.81
CA GLU A 101 10.22 -21.67 -4.13
C GLU A 101 9.60 -21.10 -2.85
N VAL A 102 9.45 -21.92 -1.81
CA VAL A 102 8.83 -21.54 -0.53
C VAL A 102 9.74 -21.92 0.63
N LEU A 103 10.11 -20.93 1.43
CA LEU A 103 10.90 -21.10 2.66
C LEU A 103 10.10 -20.61 3.86
N GLN A 104 9.73 -21.53 4.75
CA GLN A 104 8.98 -21.21 5.97
C GLN A 104 9.87 -21.28 7.20
N LEU A 105 10.15 -20.12 7.78
CA LEU A 105 10.94 -19.91 8.99
C LEU A 105 10.10 -19.25 10.11
N GLY A 106 8.77 -19.19 9.93
CA GLY A 106 7.87 -18.58 10.91
C GLY A 106 7.80 -19.36 12.23
N ARG A 107 7.40 -18.69 13.32
CA ARG A 107 7.34 -19.28 14.68
C ARG A 107 8.66 -19.92 15.10
N ASN A 108 9.73 -19.13 15.01
CA ASN A 108 11.06 -19.49 15.51
C ASN A 108 11.53 -18.45 16.53
N SER A 109 12.80 -18.51 16.90
CA SER A 109 13.45 -17.60 17.84
C SER A 109 14.46 -16.68 17.11
N ILE A 110 14.27 -16.42 15.82
CA ILE A 110 15.28 -15.78 14.96
C ILE A 110 15.45 -14.32 15.39
N ARG A 111 16.66 -13.97 15.83
CA ARG A 111 17.06 -12.62 16.25
C ARG A 111 17.90 -11.91 15.21
N GLN A 112 18.69 -12.68 14.44
CA GLN A 112 19.65 -12.15 13.49
C GLN A 112 19.66 -12.98 12.21
N ILE A 113 19.74 -12.30 11.08
CA ILE A 113 19.92 -12.88 9.76
C ILE A 113 21.14 -12.20 9.14
N GLU A 114 22.15 -13.00 8.80
CA GLU A 114 23.40 -12.47 8.23
C GLU A 114 23.21 -12.01 6.78
N VAL A 115 24.08 -11.10 6.34
CA VAL A 115 24.16 -10.68 4.94
C VAL A 115 24.49 -11.92 4.09
N GLY A 116 23.74 -12.13 3.00
CA GLY A 116 23.91 -13.32 2.15
C GLY A 116 23.36 -14.62 2.73
N ALA A 117 22.59 -14.59 3.83
CA ALA A 117 21.90 -15.77 4.37
C ALA A 117 21.03 -16.51 3.32
N PHE A 118 20.45 -15.74 2.39
CA PHE A 118 19.56 -16.25 1.33
C PHE A 118 20.23 -16.36 -0.04
N ASN A 119 21.57 -16.35 -0.09
CA ASN A 119 22.30 -16.53 -1.34
C ASN A 119 21.94 -17.85 -2.03
N GLY A 120 22.00 -17.87 -3.36
CA GLY A 120 21.73 -19.05 -4.18
C GLY A 120 20.25 -19.40 -4.37
N LEU A 121 19.34 -18.75 -3.64
CA LEU A 121 17.88 -18.96 -3.70
C LEU A 121 17.22 -18.29 -4.93
N ALA A 122 17.70 -18.63 -6.13
CA ALA A 122 17.28 -18.00 -7.39
C ALA A 122 15.82 -18.26 -7.81
N SER A 123 15.14 -19.22 -7.17
CA SER A 123 13.75 -19.57 -7.44
C SER A 123 12.78 -19.13 -6.34
N LEU A 124 13.28 -18.49 -5.28
CA LEU A 124 12.48 -18.20 -4.10
C LEU A 124 11.38 -17.20 -4.44
N ASN A 125 10.15 -17.57 -4.09
CA ASN A 125 8.94 -16.84 -4.37
C ASN A 125 8.31 -16.34 -3.07
N THR A 126 8.22 -17.20 -2.05
CA THR A 126 7.62 -16.90 -0.76
C THR A 126 8.62 -17.13 0.37
N LEU A 127 8.83 -16.09 1.18
CA LEU A 127 9.66 -16.13 2.40
C LEU A 127 8.82 -15.76 3.62
N GLU A 128 8.65 -16.71 4.53
CA GLU A 128 7.90 -16.51 5.77
C GLU A 128 8.85 -16.40 6.97
N LEU A 129 8.86 -15.24 7.62
CA LEU A 129 9.68 -14.89 8.78
C LEU A 129 8.83 -14.36 9.95
N PHE A 130 7.52 -14.59 9.93
CA PHE A 130 6.60 -14.13 10.97
C PHE A 130 6.79 -14.83 12.32
N ASP A 131 6.29 -14.23 13.40
CA ASP A 131 6.40 -14.77 14.76
C ASP A 131 7.87 -15.12 15.12
N ASN A 132 8.78 -14.15 14.96
CA ASN A 132 10.21 -14.27 15.30
C ASN A 132 10.64 -13.13 16.25
N TRP A 133 11.94 -12.99 16.50
CA TRP A 133 12.51 -11.98 17.40
C TRP A 133 13.40 -10.96 16.66
N LEU A 134 13.07 -10.64 15.42
CA LEU A 134 13.78 -9.64 14.63
C LEU A 134 13.46 -8.24 15.17
N THR A 135 14.49 -7.50 15.60
CA THR A 135 14.37 -6.10 16.04
C THR A 135 14.53 -5.10 14.90
N VAL A 136 15.14 -5.53 13.79
CA VAL A 136 15.40 -4.71 12.60
C VAL A 136 15.09 -5.51 11.34
N ILE A 137 14.75 -4.81 10.27
CA ILE A 137 14.59 -5.43 8.94
C ILE A 137 15.99 -5.74 8.37
N PRO A 138 16.28 -7.00 7.99
CA PRO A 138 17.60 -7.38 7.48
C PRO A 138 17.74 -7.07 5.99
N SER A 139 17.76 -5.79 5.62
CA SER A 139 17.78 -5.35 4.21
C SER A 139 18.94 -5.94 3.38
N GLY A 140 20.11 -6.15 4.00
CA GLY A 140 21.26 -6.78 3.35
C GLY A 140 21.11 -8.30 3.11
N ALA A 141 20.18 -8.98 3.81
CA ALA A 141 19.93 -10.39 3.57
C ALA A 141 19.12 -10.63 2.29
N PHE A 142 18.36 -9.64 1.83
CA PHE A 142 17.48 -9.74 0.65
C PHE A 142 18.21 -9.51 -0.68
N GLU A 143 19.53 -9.65 -0.70
CA GLU A 143 20.33 -9.44 -1.90
C GLU A 143 20.05 -10.53 -2.95
N TYR A 144 19.89 -10.12 -4.21
CA TYR A 144 19.71 -11.00 -5.38
C TYR A 144 18.45 -11.89 -5.40
N LEU A 145 17.43 -11.61 -4.56
CA LEU A 145 16.15 -12.33 -4.55
C LEU A 145 15.16 -11.85 -5.64
N SER A 146 15.60 -11.90 -6.91
CA SER A 146 14.87 -11.33 -8.06
C SER A 146 13.48 -11.92 -8.37
N LYS A 147 13.16 -13.11 -7.83
CA LYS A 147 11.86 -13.77 -8.02
C LYS A 147 10.95 -13.69 -6.79
N LEU A 148 11.42 -13.12 -5.68
CA LEU A 148 10.63 -13.03 -4.46
C LEU A 148 9.40 -12.17 -4.70
N ARG A 149 8.22 -12.70 -4.39
CA ARG A 149 6.93 -12.02 -4.52
C ARG A 149 6.25 -11.82 -3.19
N GLU A 150 6.47 -12.70 -2.22
CA GLU A 150 5.79 -12.66 -0.94
C GLU A 150 6.79 -12.67 0.21
N LEU A 151 6.69 -11.67 1.08
CA LEU A 151 7.52 -11.53 2.28
C LEU A 151 6.63 -11.29 3.49
N TRP A 152 6.70 -12.20 4.46
CA TRP A 152 5.89 -12.16 5.68
C TRP A 152 6.80 -11.90 6.89
N LEU A 153 6.71 -10.71 7.46
CA LEU A 153 7.49 -10.25 8.63
C LEU A 153 6.61 -9.93 9.85
N ARG A 154 5.30 -10.21 9.77
CA ARG A 154 4.34 -9.91 10.83
C ARG A 154 4.72 -10.47 12.21
N ASN A 155 4.25 -9.82 13.26
CA ASN A 155 4.47 -10.18 14.66
C ASN A 155 5.97 -10.43 14.98
N ASN A 156 6.80 -9.46 14.60
CA ASN A 156 8.18 -9.33 15.04
C ASN A 156 8.35 -8.06 15.88
N PRO A 157 9.31 -8.03 16.83
CA PRO A 157 9.61 -6.85 17.63
C PRO A 157 10.42 -5.78 16.87
N ILE A 158 10.08 -5.52 15.59
CA ILE A 158 10.79 -4.55 14.76
C ILE A 158 10.52 -3.14 15.28
N GLU A 159 11.60 -2.38 15.51
CA GLU A 159 11.54 -1.05 16.12
C GLU A 159 11.41 0.07 15.07
N SER A 160 11.99 -0.13 13.88
CA SER A 160 11.92 0.87 12.80
C SER A 160 11.96 0.26 11.40
N ILE A 161 11.37 1.01 10.44
CA ILE A 161 11.48 0.73 9.00
C ILE A 161 12.34 1.83 8.36
N PRO A 162 13.62 1.55 8.06
CA PRO A 162 14.54 2.55 7.52
C PRO A 162 14.25 2.87 6.05
N SER A 163 14.83 3.97 5.55
CA SER A 163 14.75 4.32 4.13
C SER A 163 15.29 3.20 3.24
N TYR A 164 14.62 2.94 2.11
CA TYR A 164 15.01 1.92 1.13
C TYR A 164 15.09 0.49 1.70
N ALA A 165 14.37 0.19 2.79
CA ALA A 165 14.43 -1.09 3.52
C ALA A 165 14.24 -2.33 2.63
N PHE A 166 13.46 -2.20 1.55
CA PHE A 166 13.11 -3.30 0.65
C PHE A 166 13.56 -3.06 -0.80
N ASN A 167 14.39 -2.06 -1.07
CA ASN A 167 14.73 -1.66 -2.44
C ASN A 167 15.48 -2.74 -3.24
N ARG A 168 16.08 -3.73 -2.56
CA ARG A 168 16.79 -4.86 -3.17
C ARG A 168 15.86 -5.94 -3.72
N VAL A 169 14.57 -5.89 -3.37
CA VAL A 169 13.53 -6.82 -3.83
C VAL A 169 12.37 -6.10 -4.54
N PRO A 170 12.63 -5.41 -5.67
CA PRO A 170 11.59 -4.68 -6.42
C PRO A 170 10.55 -5.61 -7.09
N SER A 171 10.79 -6.92 -7.10
CA SER A 171 9.87 -7.95 -7.59
C SER A 171 8.70 -8.23 -6.63
N LEU A 172 8.77 -7.72 -5.40
CA LEU A 172 7.80 -8.03 -4.35
C LEU A 172 6.39 -7.57 -4.75
N MET A 173 5.40 -8.43 -4.47
CA MET A 173 3.98 -8.19 -4.76
C MET A 173 3.14 -8.17 -3.48
N ARG A 174 3.50 -8.94 -2.45
CA ARG A 174 2.81 -8.98 -1.16
C ARG A 174 3.83 -8.80 -0.04
N LEU A 175 3.60 -7.80 0.81
CA LEU A 175 4.41 -7.51 1.97
C LEU A 175 3.51 -7.44 3.20
N ASP A 176 3.79 -8.29 4.19
CA ASP A 176 3.10 -8.29 5.46
C ASP A 176 4.01 -7.85 6.60
N LEU A 177 3.73 -6.67 7.12
CA LEU A 177 4.37 -6.01 8.25
C LEU A 177 3.34 -5.78 9.37
N GLY A 178 2.32 -6.63 9.50
CA GLY A 178 1.31 -6.51 10.55
C GLY A 178 1.83 -6.88 11.95
N GLU A 179 1.13 -6.46 13.00
CA GLU A 179 1.42 -6.77 14.40
C GLU A 179 2.85 -6.40 14.87
N LEU A 180 3.47 -5.38 14.28
CA LEU A 180 4.75 -4.84 14.75
C LEU A 180 4.54 -3.95 15.98
N LYS A 181 4.25 -4.58 17.12
CA LYS A 181 3.86 -3.88 18.37
C LYS A 181 4.94 -2.96 18.96
N LYS A 182 6.19 -3.13 18.53
CA LYS A 182 7.34 -2.32 18.95
C LYS A 182 7.74 -1.26 17.91
N LEU A 183 6.96 -1.09 16.85
CA LEU A 183 7.30 -0.14 15.80
C LEU A 183 7.17 1.30 16.31
N GLU A 184 8.27 2.04 16.28
CA GLU A 184 8.35 3.43 16.73
C GLU A 184 8.47 4.40 15.55
N TYR A 185 9.18 4.00 14.48
CA TYR A 185 9.51 4.88 13.38
C TYR A 185 9.37 4.22 12.00
N ILE A 186 8.75 4.93 11.06
CA ILE A 186 8.70 4.58 9.64
C ILE A 186 9.29 5.76 8.86
N SER A 187 10.35 5.51 8.10
CA SER A 187 10.96 6.54 7.26
C SER A 187 10.05 6.95 6.09
N GLU A 188 10.09 8.22 5.69
CA GLU A 188 9.43 8.74 4.47
C GLU A 188 9.81 7.98 3.19
N GLY A 189 11.03 7.43 3.14
CA GLY A 189 11.53 6.62 2.03
C GLY A 189 11.47 5.11 2.29
N ALA A 190 10.73 4.64 3.29
CA ALA A 190 10.71 3.23 3.71
C ALA A 190 10.33 2.26 2.59
N PHE A 191 9.34 2.64 1.78
CA PHE A 191 8.75 1.81 0.73
C PHE A 191 9.27 2.11 -0.68
N GLU A 192 10.37 2.87 -0.79
CA GLU A 192 11.01 3.16 -2.07
C GLU A 192 11.53 1.89 -2.76
N GLY A 193 11.34 1.83 -4.08
CA GLY A 193 11.71 0.68 -4.91
C GLY A 193 10.66 -0.42 -5.05
N LEU A 194 9.55 -0.38 -4.29
CA LEU A 194 8.49 -1.38 -4.30
C LEU A 194 7.42 -1.14 -5.39
N PHE A 195 7.83 -0.92 -6.63
CA PHE A 195 6.95 -0.51 -7.72
C PHE A 195 5.88 -1.55 -8.13
N ASN A 196 6.15 -2.83 -7.87
CA ASN A 196 5.26 -3.94 -8.23
C ASN A 196 4.35 -4.40 -7.09
N LEU A 197 4.43 -3.75 -5.92
CA LEU A 197 3.69 -4.16 -4.74
C LEU A 197 2.18 -4.00 -4.96
N LYS A 198 1.44 -5.05 -4.63
CA LYS A 198 -0.03 -5.15 -4.77
C LYS A 198 -0.75 -5.22 -3.44
N TYR A 199 -0.12 -5.83 -2.45
CA TYR A 199 -0.64 -6.00 -1.11
C TYR A 199 0.34 -5.48 -0.08
N LEU A 200 -0.14 -4.61 0.81
CA LEU A 200 0.60 -4.14 1.97
C LEU A 200 -0.27 -4.28 3.23
N ASN A 201 0.28 -4.93 4.24
CA ASN A 201 -0.32 -5.00 5.57
C ASN A 201 0.55 -4.26 6.59
N LEU A 202 -0.02 -3.25 7.23
CA LEU A 202 0.54 -2.48 8.35
C LEU A 202 -0.46 -2.44 9.51
N GLY A 203 -1.34 -3.44 9.60
CA GLY A 203 -2.35 -3.54 10.65
C GLY A 203 -1.75 -3.88 12.02
N MET A 204 -2.37 -3.40 13.09
CA MET A 204 -1.97 -3.66 14.49
C MET A 204 -0.51 -3.23 14.82
N CYS A 205 -0.02 -2.17 14.18
CA CYS A 205 1.33 -1.64 14.39
C CYS A 205 1.36 -0.40 15.30
N ASN A 206 0.22 0.00 15.87
CA ASN A 206 0.09 1.20 16.72
C ASN A 206 0.55 2.50 16.05
N ILE A 207 0.38 2.58 14.72
CA ILE A 207 0.78 3.74 13.92
C ILE A 207 -0.18 4.90 14.22
N LYS A 208 0.37 6.09 14.45
CA LYS A 208 -0.39 7.33 14.71
C LYS A 208 -0.56 8.20 13.48
N ASP A 209 0.53 8.36 12.71
CA ASP A 209 0.56 9.18 11.51
C ASP A 209 0.66 8.30 10.27
N MET A 210 -0.04 8.68 9.20
CA MET A 210 -0.04 7.91 7.95
C MET A 210 1.36 7.95 7.32
N PRO A 211 1.98 6.79 7.03
CA PRO A 211 3.30 6.75 6.39
C PRO A 211 3.21 7.20 4.93
N ASN A 212 4.34 7.58 4.36
CA ASN A 212 4.40 7.91 2.94
C ASN A 212 4.24 6.66 2.05
N LEU A 213 3.08 6.55 1.42
CA LEU A 213 2.73 5.45 0.51
C LEU A 213 2.82 5.83 -0.97
N THR A 214 3.26 7.05 -1.31
CA THR A 214 3.31 7.51 -2.72
C THR A 214 4.16 6.65 -3.65
N PRO A 215 5.26 5.99 -3.22
CA PRO A 215 6.03 5.11 -4.11
C PRO A 215 5.24 3.87 -4.58
N LEU A 216 4.17 3.48 -3.86
CA LEU A 216 3.40 2.26 -4.08
C LEU A 216 2.29 2.46 -5.13
N VAL A 217 2.67 2.96 -6.31
CA VAL A 217 1.73 3.35 -7.40
C VAL A 217 0.85 2.19 -7.90
N GLY A 218 1.33 0.95 -7.75
CA GLY A 218 0.65 -0.27 -8.19
C GLY A 218 -0.20 -0.94 -7.13
N LEU A 219 -0.30 -0.40 -5.91
CA LEU A 219 -0.95 -1.03 -4.76
C LEU A 219 -2.46 -1.23 -5.00
N GLU A 220 -2.96 -2.41 -4.68
CA GLU A 220 -4.37 -2.80 -4.88
C GLU A 220 -5.09 -3.07 -3.56
N GLU A 221 -4.38 -3.53 -2.53
CA GLU A 221 -4.94 -3.91 -1.24
C GLU A 221 -4.06 -3.35 -0.11
N LEU A 222 -4.68 -2.58 0.78
CA LEU A 222 -4.03 -1.93 1.90
C LEU A 222 -4.79 -2.24 3.20
N GLU A 223 -4.11 -2.91 4.12
CA GLU A 223 -4.59 -3.21 5.47
C GLU A 223 -3.90 -2.30 6.49
N MET A 224 -4.67 -1.45 7.15
CA MET A 224 -4.25 -0.46 8.14
C MET A 224 -5.08 -0.55 9.44
N SER A 225 -5.82 -1.64 9.63
CA SER A 225 -6.71 -1.86 10.77
C SER A 225 -5.95 -2.03 12.08
N GLY A 226 -6.56 -1.63 13.20
CA GLY A 226 -5.96 -1.76 14.53
C GLY A 226 -4.81 -0.78 14.80
N ASN A 227 -4.81 0.37 14.14
CA ASN A 227 -3.87 1.47 14.38
C ASN A 227 -4.55 2.63 15.15
N HIS A 228 -3.95 3.82 15.18
CA HIS A 228 -4.49 4.98 15.89
C HIS A 228 -4.57 6.19 14.95
N PHE A 229 -5.60 6.23 14.11
CA PHE A 229 -5.83 7.31 13.14
C PHE A 229 -7.07 8.12 13.55
N PRO A 230 -6.97 9.11 14.45
CA PRO A 230 -8.13 9.87 14.90
C PRO A 230 -8.82 10.63 13.77
N GLU A 231 -8.04 11.06 12.77
CA GLU A 231 -8.47 11.82 11.60
C GLU A 231 -7.93 11.20 10.30
N ILE A 232 -8.75 11.15 9.26
CA ILE A 232 -8.33 10.79 7.90
C ILE A 232 -8.41 12.04 7.01
N ARG A 233 -7.28 12.41 6.39
CA ARG A 233 -7.14 13.61 5.54
C ARG A 233 -7.01 13.24 4.05
N PRO A 234 -7.28 14.15 3.10
CA PRO A 234 -7.07 13.88 1.67
C PRO A 234 -5.63 13.54 1.29
N GLY A 235 -4.66 13.98 2.10
CA GLY A 235 -3.25 13.65 1.92
C GLY A 235 -2.90 12.20 2.26
N SER A 236 -3.67 11.54 3.12
CA SER A 236 -3.33 10.24 3.74
C SER A 236 -3.13 9.11 2.74
N PHE A 237 -3.89 9.10 1.64
CA PHE A 237 -3.87 8.02 0.63
C PHE A 237 -3.44 8.51 -0.75
N HIS A 238 -2.65 9.57 -0.79
CA HIS A 238 -2.22 10.16 -2.03
C HIS A 238 -1.36 9.21 -2.87
N GLY A 239 -1.55 9.25 -4.19
CA GLY A 239 -0.82 8.42 -5.15
C GLY A 239 -1.39 7.00 -5.31
N LEU A 240 -2.32 6.57 -4.45
CA LEU A 240 -2.90 5.23 -4.45
C LEU A 240 -4.08 5.08 -5.43
N GLY A 241 -3.92 5.54 -6.68
CA GLY A 241 -4.99 5.52 -7.69
C GLY A 241 -5.41 4.11 -8.16
N SER A 242 -4.55 3.11 -7.95
CA SER A 242 -4.79 1.69 -8.27
C SER A 242 -5.48 0.92 -7.14
N LEU A 243 -5.68 1.54 -5.98
CA LEU A 243 -6.17 0.87 -4.77
C LEU A 243 -7.62 0.43 -4.94
N LYS A 244 -7.88 -0.85 -4.64
CA LYS A 244 -9.19 -1.49 -4.75
C LYS A 244 -9.78 -1.82 -3.40
N LYS A 245 -8.95 -2.21 -2.42
CA LYS A 245 -9.38 -2.57 -1.07
C LYS A 245 -8.64 -1.73 -0.04
N LEU A 246 -9.40 -1.06 0.82
CA LEU A 246 -8.87 -0.27 1.92
C LEU A 246 -9.54 -0.70 3.22
N TRP A 247 -8.75 -1.23 4.15
CA TRP A 247 -9.22 -1.62 5.47
C TRP A 247 -8.60 -0.72 6.55
N VAL A 248 -9.47 -0.02 7.28
CA VAL A 248 -9.13 0.88 8.40
C VAL A 248 -10.09 0.60 9.55
N MET A 249 -10.23 -0.69 9.90
CA MET A 249 -11.11 -1.17 10.96
C MET A 249 -10.43 -1.02 12.32
N ASN A 250 -11.18 -0.73 13.39
CA ASN A 250 -10.61 -0.63 14.75
C ASN A 250 -9.46 0.39 14.89
N SER A 251 -9.44 1.44 14.07
CA SER A 251 -8.34 2.41 14.05
C SER A 251 -8.65 3.72 14.79
N GLN A 252 -9.71 3.73 15.61
CA GLN A 252 -10.13 4.87 16.45
C GLN A 252 -10.43 6.14 15.64
N VAL A 253 -10.87 5.97 14.38
CA VAL A 253 -11.22 7.09 13.50
C VAL A 253 -12.44 7.81 14.05
N SER A 254 -12.30 9.11 14.28
CA SER A 254 -13.38 9.97 14.81
C SER A 254 -13.89 10.96 13.76
N LEU A 255 -13.02 11.39 12.83
CA LEU A 255 -13.33 12.32 11.76
C LEU A 255 -12.71 11.86 10.44
N ILE A 256 -13.49 11.96 9.37
CA ILE A 256 -12.99 11.87 7.99
C ILE A 256 -13.18 13.26 7.39
N GLU A 257 -12.11 13.87 6.90
CA GLU A 257 -12.15 15.21 6.30
C GLU A 257 -12.82 15.20 4.92
N ARG A 258 -13.22 16.39 4.47
CA ARG A 258 -13.84 16.59 3.15
C ARG A 258 -12.92 16.05 2.05
N ASN A 259 -13.48 15.33 1.07
CA ASN A 259 -12.74 14.81 -0.07
C ASN A 259 -11.60 13.84 0.27
N ALA A 260 -11.60 13.24 1.48
CA ALA A 260 -10.50 12.38 1.93
C ALA A 260 -10.18 11.19 1.01
N PHE A 261 -11.18 10.69 0.28
CA PHE A 261 -11.07 9.52 -0.59
C PHE A 261 -11.11 9.84 -2.09
N ASP A 262 -11.20 11.10 -2.50
CA ASP A 262 -11.40 11.49 -3.91
C ASP A 262 -10.31 10.94 -4.85
N GLY A 263 -9.09 10.76 -4.35
CA GLY A 263 -7.97 10.20 -5.11
C GLY A 263 -8.05 8.68 -5.36
N LEU A 264 -8.91 7.95 -4.64
CA LEU A 264 -9.04 6.50 -4.68
C LEU A 264 -10.02 6.04 -5.78
N ALA A 265 -9.78 6.48 -7.02
CA ALA A 265 -10.73 6.30 -8.13
C ALA A 265 -11.05 4.84 -8.47
N SER A 266 -10.20 3.88 -8.10
CA SER A 266 -10.37 2.44 -8.36
C SER A 266 -10.94 1.65 -7.18
N LEU A 267 -11.34 2.31 -6.10
CA LEU A 267 -11.75 1.65 -4.86
C LEU A 267 -13.04 0.85 -5.06
N VAL A 268 -13.03 -0.39 -4.59
CA VAL A 268 -14.11 -1.38 -4.71
C VAL A 268 -14.66 -1.75 -3.34
N GLU A 269 -13.77 -1.86 -2.35
CA GLU A 269 -14.07 -2.26 -0.98
C GLU A 269 -13.48 -1.28 0.02
N LEU A 270 -14.33 -0.76 0.92
CA LEU A 270 -13.94 0.13 2.01
C LEU A 270 -14.45 -0.39 3.34
N ASN A 271 -13.54 -0.68 4.27
CA ASN A 271 -13.87 -1.10 5.62
C ASN A 271 -13.49 -0.02 6.64
N LEU A 272 -14.50 0.62 7.22
CA LEU A 272 -14.40 1.63 8.30
C LEU A 272 -15.11 1.16 9.58
N ALA A 273 -15.35 -0.14 9.71
CA ALA A 273 -16.07 -0.69 10.84
C ALA A 273 -15.31 -0.51 12.17
N HIS A 274 -16.04 -0.57 13.28
CA HIS A 274 -15.45 -0.51 14.63
C HIS A 274 -14.59 0.74 14.88
N ASN A 275 -15.04 1.89 14.38
CA ASN A 275 -14.43 3.18 14.65
C ASN A 275 -15.37 4.05 15.52
N ASN A 276 -15.03 5.32 15.68
CA ASN A 276 -15.80 6.30 16.46
C ASN A 276 -16.48 7.35 15.55
N LEU A 277 -16.88 6.95 14.34
CA LEU A 277 -17.49 7.85 13.37
C LEU A 277 -18.94 8.17 13.77
N SER A 278 -19.27 9.46 13.83
CA SER A 278 -20.64 9.92 14.08
C SER A 278 -21.36 10.37 12.81
N SER A 279 -20.65 10.86 11.81
CA SER A 279 -21.19 11.26 10.50
C SER A 279 -20.08 11.24 9.45
N LEU A 280 -20.44 11.39 8.17
CA LEU A 280 -19.50 11.46 7.04
C LEU A 280 -19.77 12.72 6.20
N PRO A 281 -18.72 13.39 5.68
CA PRO A 281 -18.89 14.51 4.77
C PRO A 281 -19.78 14.20 3.56
N HIS A 282 -20.59 15.16 3.16
CA HIS A 282 -21.49 15.06 2.00
C HIS A 282 -20.72 14.70 0.73
N ASP A 283 -21.30 13.79 -0.07
CA ASP A 283 -20.75 13.28 -1.33
C ASP A 283 -19.39 12.56 -1.22
N LEU A 284 -18.97 12.11 -0.03
CA LEU A 284 -17.68 11.45 0.16
C LEU A 284 -17.47 10.23 -0.76
N PHE A 285 -18.55 9.50 -1.09
CA PHE A 285 -18.50 8.30 -1.95
C PHE A 285 -18.88 8.58 -3.40
N THR A 286 -19.40 9.76 -3.72
CA THR A 286 -19.80 10.16 -5.08
C THR A 286 -18.69 10.02 -6.13
N PRO A 287 -17.40 10.34 -5.85
CA PRO A 287 -16.33 10.13 -6.83
C PRO A 287 -15.90 8.65 -6.99
N LEU A 288 -16.27 7.77 -6.05
CA LEU A 288 -15.83 6.38 -5.98
C LEU A 288 -16.72 5.45 -6.81
N ARG A 289 -16.61 5.55 -8.14
CA ARG A 289 -17.55 4.93 -9.10
C ARG A 289 -17.60 3.39 -9.07
N TYR A 290 -16.60 2.72 -8.51
CA TYR A 290 -16.51 1.27 -8.45
C TYR A 290 -16.78 0.69 -7.06
N LEU A 291 -17.10 1.54 -6.08
CA LEU A 291 -17.32 1.14 -4.70
C LEU A 291 -18.64 0.36 -4.60
N VAL A 292 -18.54 -0.90 -4.17
CA VAL A 292 -19.69 -1.82 -4.07
C VAL A 292 -19.74 -2.59 -2.75
N GLU A 293 -18.62 -2.64 -2.03
CA GLU A 293 -18.52 -3.32 -0.75
C GLU A 293 -18.09 -2.33 0.34
N LEU A 294 -18.90 -2.21 1.38
CA LEU A 294 -18.76 -1.13 2.35
C LEU A 294 -19.11 -1.63 3.74
N HIS A 295 -18.23 -1.41 4.71
CA HIS A 295 -18.42 -1.82 6.10
C HIS A 295 -18.39 -0.60 7.03
N LEU A 296 -19.55 -0.23 7.59
CA LEU A 296 -19.76 0.92 8.49
C LEU A 296 -20.29 0.53 9.87
N HIS A 297 -20.52 -0.76 10.09
CA HIS A 297 -21.06 -1.24 11.36
C HIS A 297 -20.15 -0.94 12.55
N HIS A 298 -20.73 -0.92 13.74
CA HIS A 298 -20.00 -0.60 14.98
C HIS A 298 -19.34 0.79 14.96
N ASN A 299 -20.10 1.80 14.51
CA ASN A 299 -19.79 3.22 14.65
C ASN A 299 -20.99 3.91 15.32
N PRO A 300 -20.78 4.93 16.17
CA PRO A 300 -21.84 5.65 16.87
C PRO A 300 -22.54 6.69 15.96
N TRP A 301 -23.18 6.24 14.88
CA TRP A 301 -23.81 7.11 13.90
C TRP A 301 -24.87 8.04 14.51
N ASN A 302 -24.76 9.33 14.25
CA ASN A 302 -25.77 10.34 14.53
C ASN A 302 -26.65 10.52 13.28
N CYS A 303 -27.89 10.05 13.35
CA CYS A 303 -28.83 10.05 12.25
C CYS A 303 -29.68 11.32 12.23
N ASP A 304 -29.07 12.43 11.83
CA ASP A 304 -29.70 13.72 11.55
C ASP A 304 -29.73 13.99 10.03
N CYS A 305 -29.88 15.26 9.63
CA CYS A 305 -29.89 15.63 8.21
C CYS A 305 -28.60 15.28 7.47
N ASP A 306 -27.45 15.21 8.15
CA ASP A 306 -26.16 14.94 7.50
C ASP A 306 -26.02 13.47 7.09
N ILE A 307 -26.80 12.54 7.67
CA ILE A 307 -26.74 11.12 7.29
C ILE A 307 -27.56 10.80 6.04
N LEU A 308 -28.49 11.69 5.62
CA LEU A 308 -29.49 11.37 4.61
C LEU A 308 -28.89 11.04 3.24
N TRP A 309 -27.82 11.75 2.85
CA TRP A 309 -27.11 11.45 1.60
C TRP A 309 -26.54 10.03 1.62
N LEU A 310 -26.00 9.60 2.77
CA LEU A 310 -25.44 8.27 2.95
C LEU A 310 -26.55 7.22 2.95
N ALA A 311 -27.64 7.45 3.68
CA ALA A 311 -28.78 6.55 3.68
C ALA A 311 -29.35 6.31 2.27
N TRP A 312 -29.46 7.38 1.47
CA TRP A 312 -29.84 7.29 0.07
C TRP A 312 -28.81 6.52 -0.76
N TRP A 313 -27.52 6.85 -0.62
CA TRP A 313 -26.44 6.21 -1.36
C TRP A 313 -26.39 4.69 -1.08
N LEU A 314 -26.54 4.28 0.17
CA LEU A 314 -26.55 2.87 0.54
C LEU A 314 -27.74 2.12 -0.07
N ARG A 315 -28.93 2.73 -0.15
CA ARG A 315 -30.11 2.11 -0.79
C ARG A 315 -29.92 1.91 -2.30
N GLU A 316 -29.26 2.85 -2.95
CA GLU A 316 -29.10 2.85 -4.41
C GLU A 316 -27.96 1.92 -4.86
N TYR A 317 -26.83 1.94 -4.16
CA TYR A 317 -25.59 1.30 -4.63
C TYR A 317 -25.23 0.00 -3.91
N ILE A 318 -25.75 -0.25 -2.70
CA ILE A 318 -25.38 -1.42 -1.91
C ILE A 318 -26.49 -2.49 -1.94
N PRO A 319 -26.17 -3.78 -2.23
CA PRO A 319 -27.17 -4.86 -2.26
C PRO A 319 -27.86 -5.08 -0.91
N THR A 320 -29.17 -5.32 -0.92
CA THR A 320 -30.02 -5.50 0.27
C THR A 320 -29.65 -6.69 1.17
N ASN A 321 -28.89 -7.66 0.65
CA ASN A 321 -28.47 -8.84 1.41
C ASN A 321 -27.18 -8.62 2.22
N SER A 322 -26.66 -7.39 2.27
CA SER A 322 -25.40 -7.08 2.96
C SER A 322 -25.63 -6.58 4.39
N THR A 323 -24.84 -7.10 5.34
CA THR A 323 -24.80 -6.63 6.74
C THR A 323 -23.83 -5.46 6.91
N CYS A 324 -23.81 -4.54 5.95
CA CYS A 324 -22.82 -3.48 5.74
C CYS A 324 -22.91 -2.33 6.76
N CYS A 325 -24.13 -1.89 7.05
CA CYS A 325 -24.36 -0.45 7.06
C CYS A 325 -24.52 0.17 8.45
N GLY A 326 -24.36 -0.60 9.53
CA GLY A 326 -24.48 -0.08 10.89
C GLY A 326 -25.89 0.38 11.27
N ARG A 327 -26.01 0.92 12.49
CA ARG A 327 -27.26 1.37 13.09
C ARG A 327 -27.07 2.74 13.72
N CYS A 328 -28.12 3.54 13.73
CA CYS A 328 -28.15 4.83 14.42
C CYS A 328 -27.90 4.63 15.92
N HIS A 329 -27.01 5.44 16.50
CA HIS A 329 -26.79 5.54 17.93
C HIS A 329 -27.51 6.75 18.53
N ALA A 330 -27.51 7.86 17.80
CA ALA A 330 -28.22 9.09 18.11
C ALA A 330 -29.03 9.55 16.89
N PRO A 331 -30.03 10.44 17.04
CA PRO A 331 -30.69 10.81 18.30
C PRO A 331 -31.52 9.65 18.89
N LEU A 332 -32.01 9.80 20.13
CA LEU A 332 -32.68 8.70 20.87
C LEU A 332 -33.88 8.07 20.11
N HIS A 333 -34.63 8.87 19.35
CA HIS A 333 -35.79 8.40 18.58
C HIS A 333 -35.41 7.57 17.34
N MET A 334 -34.17 7.66 16.85
CA MET A 334 -33.64 6.85 15.75
C MET A 334 -32.76 5.70 16.23
N ARG A 335 -32.38 5.66 17.50
CA ARG A 335 -31.44 4.68 18.05
C ARG A 335 -31.87 3.24 17.73
N GLY A 336 -30.94 2.46 17.18
CA GLY A 336 -31.14 1.05 16.81
C GLY A 336 -31.68 0.82 15.40
N ARG A 337 -32.21 1.84 14.71
CA ARG A 337 -32.62 1.74 13.31
C ARG A 337 -31.40 1.57 12.39
N TYR A 338 -31.56 0.83 11.29
CA TYR A 338 -30.49 0.69 10.31
C TYR A 338 -30.33 1.96 9.48
N LEU A 339 -29.10 2.33 9.10
CA LEU A 339 -28.87 3.52 8.27
C LEU A 339 -29.65 3.48 6.95
N VAL A 340 -29.77 2.30 6.34
CA VAL A 340 -30.49 2.10 5.07
C VAL A 340 -32.00 2.34 5.18
N GLU A 341 -32.56 2.26 6.38
CA GLU A 341 -33.99 2.48 6.66
C GLU A 341 -34.30 3.95 6.99
N VAL A 342 -33.28 4.80 7.12
CA VAL A 342 -33.47 6.22 7.44
C VAL A 342 -34.03 6.95 6.23
N ASP A 343 -35.28 7.40 6.33
CA ASP A 343 -36.00 8.06 5.24
C ASP A 343 -36.08 9.58 5.42
N GLN A 344 -35.90 10.30 4.32
CA GLN A 344 -35.91 11.77 4.27
C GLN A 344 -37.27 12.35 4.69
N ALA A 345 -38.38 11.63 4.46
CA ALA A 345 -39.72 12.10 4.82
C ALA A 345 -39.89 12.38 6.33
N SER A 346 -39.01 11.82 7.18
CA SER A 346 -39.02 12.03 8.62
C SER A 346 -38.19 13.23 9.11
N PHE A 347 -37.54 13.98 8.20
CA PHE A 347 -36.64 15.08 8.53
C PHE A 347 -37.03 16.40 7.88
N GLN A 348 -36.92 17.49 8.63
CA GLN A 348 -36.98 18.86 8.12
C GLN A 348 -35.57 19.44 8.08
N CYS A 349 -34.96 19.46 6.89
CA CYS A 349 -33.58 19.92 6.70
C CYS A 349 -33.52 21.32 6.07
N SER A 350 -32.40 22.01 6.30
CA SER A 350 -32.14 23.36 5.78
C SER A 350 -30.97 23.34 4.79
N ALA A 351 -31.04 24.18 3.76
CA ALA A 351 -29.92 24.45 2.86
C ALA A 351 -28.68 24.91 3.66
N PRO A 352 -27.46 24.67 3.15
CA PRO A 352 -26.25 24.88 3.94
C PRO A 352 -26.06 26.37 4.24
N PHE A 353 -25.86 26.72 5.50
CA PHE A 353 -25.67 28.11 5.92
C PHE A 353 -24.17 28.48 5.89
N ILE A 354 -23.83 29.52 5.13
CA ILE A 354 -22.46 30.07 5.10
C ILE A 354 -22.35 31.06 6.27
N MET A 355 -21.72 30.62 7.37
CA MET A 355 -21.58 31.41 8.60
C MET A 355 -20.71 32.64 8.38
N ASP A 356 -19.54 32.43 7.77
CA ASP A 356 -18.59 33.49 7.43
C ASP A 356 -18.43 33.51 5.90
N ALA A 357 -19.20 34.36 5.23
CA ALA A 357 -19.08 34.56 3.79
C ALA A 357 -17.75 35.25 3.44
N PRO A 358 -17.12 34.90 2.31
CA PRO A 358 -15.89 35.54 1.88
C PRO A 358 -16.12 37.03 1.62
N ARG A 359 -15.11 37.84 1.92
CA ARG A 359 -15.16 39.30 1.77
C ARG A 359 -14.13 39.74 0.74
N ASP A 360 -14.44 40.84 0.06
CA ASP A 360 -13.51 41.45 -0.89
C ASP A 360 -12.19 41.81 -0.20
N LEU A 361 -11.09 41.51 -0.87
CA LEU A 361 -9.75 41.65 -0.31
C LEU A 361 -8.84 42.37 -1.28
N ASN A 362 -8.26 43.49 -0.83
CA ASN A 362 -7.19 44.19 -1.53
C ASN A 362 -5.86 43.80 -0.89
N ILE A 363 -4.93 43.25 -1.67
CA ILE A 363 -3.66 42.75 -1.14
C ILE A 363 -2.49 43.03 -2.09
N SER A 364 -1.29 43.19 -1.52
CA SER A 364 -0.06 43.35 -2.29
C SER A 364 0.44 41.99 -2.79
N GLU A 365 1.00 41.96 -4.00
CA GLU A 365 1.62 40.77 -4.59
C GLU A 365 2.65 40.11 -3.63
N GLY A 366 2.71 38.78 -3.65
CA GLY A 366 3.65 37.99 -2.85
C GLY A 366 3.23 37.73 -1.41
N ARG A 367 2.16 38.36 -0.91
CA ARG A 367 1.64 38.12 0.44
C ARG A 367 0.73 36.87 0.50
N MET A 368 0.60 36.30 1.71
CA MET A 368 -0.39 35.27 2.00
C MET A 368 -1.80 35.89 2.06
N ALA A 369 -2.80 35.19 1.54
CA ALA A 369 -4.20 35.64 1.57
C ALA A 369 -5.14 34.50 1.92
N GLU A 370 -6.26 34.84 2.55
CA GLU A 370 -7.32 33.87 2.89
C GLU A 370 -8.69 34.45 2.55
N LEU A 371 -9.52 33.66 1.86
CA LEU A 371 -10.95 33.93 1.67
C LEU A 371 -11.74 32.95 2.54
N LYS A 372 -12.29 33.45 3.65
CA LYS A 372 -13.05 32.64 4.61
C LYS A 372 -14.36 32.13 3.98
N CYS A 373 -14.69 30.87 4.23
CA CYS A 373 -15.99 30.29 3.88
C CYS A 373 -16.40 29.25 4.92
N ARG A 374 -16.64 29.71 6.16
CA ARG A 374 -16.95 28.82 7.27
C ARG A 374 -18.36 28.27 7.13
N THR A 375 -18.48 26.95 7.16
CA THR A 375 -19.71 26.19 6.88
C THR A 375 -19.88 25.04 7.87
N PRO A 376 -21.06 24.40 7.94
CA PRO A 376 -21.23 23.17 8.70
C PRO A 376 -20.19 22.11 8.26
N PRO A 377 -19.55 21.38 9.20
CA PRO A 377 -18.39 20.55 8.90
C PRO A 377 -18.68 19.45 7.87
N MET A 378 -19.88 18.86 7.92
CA MET A 378 -20.28 17.76 7.03
C MET A 378 -20.77 18.23 5.66
N SER A 379 -20.96 19.54 5.43
CA SER A 379 -21.31 20.05 4.10
C SER A 379 -20.12 19.96 3.13
N SER A 380 -20.39 19.69 1.85
CA SER A 380 -19.38 19.68 0.80
C SER A 380 -19.05 21.12 0.40
N VAL A 381 -17.75 21.44 0.30
CA VAL A 381 -17.26 22.78 -0.07
C VAL A 381 -16.33 22.68 -1.27
N LYS A 382 -16.61 23.49 -2.29
CA LYS A 382 -15.78 23.65 -3.48
C LYS A 382 -15.61 25.14 -3.79
N TRP A 383 -14.48 25.49 -4.38
CA TRP A 383 -14.19 26.86 -4.81
C TRP A 383 -14.09 26.93 -6.32
N LEU A 384 -14.86 27.84 -6.92
CA LEU A 384 -14.75 28.21 -8.32
C LEU A 384 -13.79 29.40 -8.45
N LEU A 385 -12.71 29.19 -9.20
CA LEU A 385 -11.72 30.22 -9.49
C LEU A 385 -12.15 31.09 -10.69
N PRO A 386 -11.58 32.30 -10.85
CA PRO A 386 -11.89 33.19 -11.96
C PRO A 386 -11.64 32.59 -13.35
N ASN A 387 -10.71 31.63 -13.45
CA ASN A 387 -10.37 30.92 -14.67
C ASN A 387 -11.34 29.75 -15.00
N GLY A 388 -12.34 29.50 -14.15
CA GLY A 388 -13.30 28.42 -14.28
C GLY A 388 -12.88 27.08 -13.66
N THR A 389 -11.68 26.96 -13.07
CA THR A 389 -11.28 25.73 -12.39
C THR A 389 -11.98 25.60 -11.04
N VAL A 390 -12.29 24.36 -10.66
CA VAL A 390 -12.92 24.05 -9.37
C VAL A 390 -11.90 23.36 -8.48
N LEU A 391 -11.66 23.93 -7.29
CA LEU A 391 -10.82 23.34 -6.25
C LEU A 391 -11.68 22.76 -5.13
N SER A 392 -11.20 21.68 -4.54
CA SER A 392 -11.75 21.00 -3.36
C SER A 392 -10.65 20.84 -2.32
N HIS A 393 -10.97 20.31 -1.14
CA HIS A 393 -9.96 20.06 -0.11
C HIS A 393 -8.88 19.06 -0.55
N ALA A 394 -9.20 18.13 -1.47
CA ALA A 394 -8.25 17.18 -2.03
C ALA A 394 -7.39 17.74 -3.17
N SER A 395 -7.69 18.94 -3.68
CA SER A 395 -7.01 19.49 -4.84
C SER A 395 -5.56 19.88 -4.54
N ARG A 396 -4.63 19.46 -5.40
CA ARG A 396 -3.18 19.73 -5.25
C ARG A 396 -2.71 20.87 -6.15
N HIS A 397 -3.23 22.07 -5.90
CA HIS A 397 -2.70 23.25 -6.56
C HIS A 397 -1.46 23.77 -5.79
N PRO A 398 -0.36 24.12 -6.46
CA PRO A 398 0.93 24.39 -5.81
C PRO A 398 0.94 25.60 -4.87
N ARG A 399 -0.02 26.53 -5.04
CA ARG A 399 -0.10 27.78 -4.27
C ARG A 399 -1.42 28.00 -3.54
N ILE A 400 -2.48 27.33 -3.98
CA ILE A 400 -3.86 27.62 -3.56
C ILE A 400 -4.40 26.33 -2.99
N SER A 401 -4.95 26.36 -1.79
CA SER A 401 -5.49 25.17 -1.13
C SER A 401 -6.82 25.50 -0.46
N VAL A 402 -7.75 24.56 -0.49
CA VAL A 402 -8.98 24.66 0.30
C VAL A 402 -8.70 23.97 1.63
N LEU A 403 -8.91 24.64 2.74
CA LEU A 403 -8.76 24.08 4.09
C LEU A 403 -10.02 23.28 4.49
N ASN A 404 -9.91 22.42 5.50
CA ASN A 404 -11.04 21.59 5.95
C ASN A 404 -12.23 22.41 6.47
N ASP A 405 -12.00 23.61 7.03
CA ASP A 405 -13.05 24.56 7.44
C ASP A 405 -13.81 25.19 6.25
N GLY A 406 -13.29 25.05 5.03
CA GLY A 406 -13.83 25.61 3.79
C GLY A 406 -13.12 26.86 3.29
N THR A 407 -12.19 27.43 4.06
CA THR A 407 -11.42 28.63 3.69
C THR A 407 -10.50 28.35 2.49
N LEU A 408 -10.45 29.28 1.53
CA LEU A 408 -9.46 29.24 0.44
C LEU A 408 -8.19 29.98 0.88
N ASN A 409 -7.07 29.27 0.91
CA ASN A 409 -5.78 29.77 1.37
C ASN A 409 -4.80 29.89 0.20
N PHE A 410 -4.09 31.02 0.13
CA PHE A 410 -3.03 31.31 -0.82
C PHE A 410 -1.69 31.40 -0.08
N SER A 411 -0.71 30.57 -0.46
CA SER A 411 0.64 30.67 0.09
C SER A 411 1.34 31.97 -0.34
N HIS A 412 1.11 32.42 -1.56
CA HIS A 412 1.48 33.74 -2.06
C HIS A 412 0.58 34.09 -3.25
N VAL A 413 0.05 35.31 -3.25
CA VAL A 413 -0.80 35.86 -4.31
C VAL A 413 0.03 36.43 -5.46
N LEU A 414 -0.42 36.19 -6.68
CA LEU A 414 0.14 36.75 -7.93
C LEU A 414 -0.85 37.74 -8.54
N LEU A 415 -0.37 38.67 -9.37
CA LEU A 415 -1.25 39.60 -10.11
C LEU A 415 -2.35 38.90 -10.90
N SER A 416 -2.04 37.72 -11.46
CA SER A 416 -2.97 36.87 -12.21
C SER A 416 -4.11 36.29 -11.38
N ASP A 417 -3.98 36.29 -10.05
CA ASP A 417 -4.98 35.74 -9.14
C ASP A 417 -6.14 36.74 -8.92
N THR A 418 -6.09 37.93 -9.52
CA THR A 418 -7.17 38.94 -9.43
C THR A 418 -8.46 38.44 -10.11
N GLY A 419 -9.58 38.53 -9.40
CA GLY A 419 -10.89 38.19 -9.96
C GLY A 419 -11.91 37.75 -8.92
N VAL A 420 -13.04 37.20 -9.39
CA VAL A 420 -14.13 36.71 -8.55
C VAL A 420 -13.91 35.25 -8.18
N TYR A 421 -13.88 34.97 -6.88
CA TYR A 421 -13.83 33.62 -6.33
C TYR A 421 -15.18 33.30 -5.70
N THR A 422 -15.73 32.13 -6.02
CA THR A 422 -17.04 31.72 -5.50
C THR A 422 -16.90 30.46 -4.67
N CYS A 423 -17.26 30.54 -3.39
CA CYS A 423 -17.44 29.40 -2.52
C CYS A 423 -18.80 28.76 -2.80
N MET A 424 -18.81 27.48 -3.15
CA MET A 424 -19.99 26.68 -3.45
C MET A 424 -20.13 25.61 -2.38
N VAL A 425 -21.25 25.64 -1.67
CA VAL A 425 -21.51 24.77 -0.52
C VAL A 425 -22.76 23.93 -0.80
N THR A 426 -22.67 22.62 -0.55
CA THR A 426 -23.75 21.69 -0.89
C THR A 426 -24.04 20.74 0.27
N ASN A 427 -25.32 20.49 0.53
CA ASN A 427 -25.80 19.42 1.39
C ASN A 427 -27.03 18.75 0.76
N VAL A 428 -27.64 17.80 1.48
CA VAL A 428 -28.82 17.07 0.98
C VAL A 428 -30.05 17.95 0.74
N ALA A 429 -30.15 19.09 1.41
CA ALA A 429 -31.29 20.01 1.31
C ALA A 429 -31.14 21.04 0.19
N GLY A 430 -29.92 21.28 -0.31
CA GLY A 430 -29.69 22.21 -1.41
C GLY A 430 -28.25 22.73 -1.50
N ASN A 431 -28.11 23.86 -2.17
CA ASN A 431 -26.84 24.55 -2.38
C ASN A 431 -26.91 26.00 -1.90
N SER A 432 -25.76 26.54 -1.51
CA SER A 432 -25.56 27.94 -1.15
C SER A 432 -24.22 28.40 -1.69
N ASN A 433 -24.20 29.57 -2.31
CA ASN A 433 -22.99 30.14 -2.91
C ASN A 433 -22.73 31.53 -2.32
N ALA A 434 -21.45 31.86 -2.14
CA ALA A 434 -21.02 33.21 -1.79
C ALA A 434 -19.74 33.57 -2.55
N SER A 435 -19.67 34.78 -3.07
CA SER A 435 -18.56 35.24 -3.91
C SER A 435 -17.86 36.43 -3.28
N ALA A 436 -16.56 36.55 -3.53
CA ALA A 436 -15.74 37.71 -3.17
C ALA A 436 -14.77 38.06 -4.29
N TYR A 437 -14.43 39.33 -4.39
CA TYR A 437 -13.44 39.85 -5.33
C TYR A 437 -12.07 39.95 -4.66
N LEU A 438 -11.07 39.26 -5.20
CA LEU A 438 -9.68 39.41 -4.80
C LEU A 438 -9.00 40.39 -5.76
N ASN A 439 -8.42 41.45 -5.22
CA ASN A 439 -7.69 42.46 -5.98
C ASN A 439 -6.22 42.50 -5.55
N VAL A 440 -5.33 42.07 -6.45
CA VAL A 440 -3.89 42.02 -6.20
C VAL A 440 -3.22 43.22 -6.87
N SER A 441 -2.43 43.97 -6.10
CA SER A 441 -1.71 45.15 -6.61
C SER A 441 -0.22 45.09 -6.29
N THR A 442 0.60 45.76 -7.10
CA THR A 442 2.05 45.93 -6.84
C THR A 442 2.35 47.05 -5.85
N ALA A 443 1.35 47.86 -5.50
CA ALA A 443 1.50 48.92 -4.52
C ALA A 443 1.61 48.32 -3.11
N GLU A 444 2.54 48.83 -2.31
CA GLU A 444 2.56 48.56 -0.87
C GLU A 444 1.29 49.18 -0.25
N LEU A 445 0.28 48.34 -0.04
CA LEU A 445 -0.93 48.76 0.64
C LEU A 445 -0.54 48.99 2.12
N ASN A 446 -0.79 50.21 2.61
CA ASN A 446 -0.64 50.58 4.03
C ASN A 446 -1.65 49.78 4.87
N THR A 447 -1.30 48.55 5.23
CA THR A 447 -2.13 47.66 6.04
C THR A 447 -1.79 47.83 7.53
N SER A 448 -2.03 49.02 8.09
CA SER A 448 -1.92 49.26 9.55
C SER A 448 -3.17 48.86 10.34
N ASN A 449 -4.23 48.37 9.66
CA ASN A 449 -5.50 47.99 10.27
C ASN A 449 -5.86 46.49 10.17
N TYR A 450 -4.96 45.64 9.66
CA TYR A 450 -5.18 44.20 9.59
C TYR A 450 -4.21 43.49 10.54
N SER A 451 -4.72 42.97 11.65
CA SER A 451 -3.94 42.18 12.60
C SER A 451 -3.65 40.80 12.00
N PHE A 452 -2.46 40.61 11.46
CA PHE A 452 -1.95 39.28 11.13
C PHE A 452 -0.93 38.88 12.19
N PHE A 453 -1.14 37.72 12.81
CA PHE A 453 -0.13 37.10 13.66
C PHE A 453 0.87 36.35 12.77
N THR A 454 2.10 36.85 12.71
CA THR A 454 3.22 36.06 12.19
C THR A 454 3.70 35.15 13.31
N THR A 455 3.38 33.85 13.27
CA THR A 455 4.04 32.89 14.16
C THR A 455 5.45 32.65 13.64
N VAL A 456 6.43 33.28 14.30
CA VAL A 456 7.85 32.95 14.12
C VAL A 456 8.12 31.71 14.98
N THR A 457 8.28 30.55 14.35
CA THR A 457 8.83 29.37 15.01
C THR A 457 10.32 29.60 15.25
N VAL A 458 10.68 29.93 16.49
CA VAL A 458 12.06 29.92 16.95
C VAL A 458 12.40 28.48 17.33
N GLU A 459 13.18 27.79 16.50
CA GLU A 459 13.82 26.54 16.89
C GLU A 459 14.90 26.86 17.94
N THR A 460 14.58 26.66 19.21
CA THR A 460 15.58 26.62 20.27
C THR A 460 16.25 25.25 20.23
N THR A 461 17.47 25.19 19.71
CA THR A 461 18.36 24.05 19.89
C THR A 461 18.76 23.95 21.36
N GLU A 462 18.21 22.96 22.07
CA GLU A 462 18.68 22.60 23.41
C GLU A 462 20.08 21.98 23.29
N ILE A 463 21.07 22.68 23.84
CA ILE A 463 22.42 22.15 24.04
C ILE A 463 22.44 21.49 25.42
N SER A 464 22.63 20.18 25.44
CA SER A 464 22.88 19.38 26.65
C SER A 464 24.16 19.84 27.36
N PRO A 465 24.20 19.83 28.71
CA PRO A 465 25.33 20.40 29.44
C PRO A 465 26.42 19.36 29.65
N GLU A 466 27.64 19.64 29.19
CA GLU A 466 28.84 19.13 29.85
C GLU A 466 30.05 20.03 29.57
N ASP A 467 30.77 20.28 30.67
CA ASP A 467 32.15 20.72 30.82
C ASP A 467 32.62 22.19 30.79
N THR A 468 33.05 22.58 31.99
CA THR A 468 34.25 23.38 32.37
C THR A 468 34.15 24.89 32.61
N THR A 469 34.00 25.21 33.90
CA THR A 469 34.84 26.13 34.70
C THR A 469 35.56 27.29 34.00
N ARG A 470 35.17 28.54 34.34
CA ARG A 470 36.08 29.55 34.92
C ARG A 470 35.32 30.78 35.45
N LYS A 471 35.67 31.15 36.68
CA LYS A 471 35.25 32.34 37.43
C LYS A 471 35.72 33.62 36.74
N TYR A 472 34.93 34.71 36.78
CA TYR A 472 35.39 36.06 37.16
C TYR A 472 34.21 36.96 37.60
N LYS A 473 34.51 37.85 38.55
CA LYS A 473 33.63 38.76 39.33
C LYS A 473 33.18 40.02 38.55
N PRO A 474 32.16 40.75 39.03
CA PRO A 474 31.55 41.91 38.35
C PRO A 474 32.08 43.27 38.84
N VAL A 475 32.22 44.26 37.94
CA VAL A 475 32.30 45.71 38.24
C VAL A 475 31.73 46.52 37.04
N PRO A 476 31.09 47.69 37.23
CA PRO A 476 30.12 48.29 36.31
C PRO A 476 30.71 49.48 35.52
N THR A 477 30.05 49.89 34.42
CA THR A 477 29.77 51.32 34.09
C THR A 477 29.09 51.51 32.72
N THR A 478 28.08 52.39 32.74
CA THR A 478 27.71 53.44 31.76
C THR A 478 27.11 53.10 30.38
N SER A 479 26.08 53.89 30.11
CA SER A 479 25.26 54.07 28.91
C SER A 479 26.03 54.45 27.64
N THR A 480 25.60 53.89 26.51
CA THR A 480 25.36 54.61 25.24
C THR A 480 24.43 53.76 24.35
N GLY A 481 23.55 54.44 23.60
CA GLY A 481 22.49 53.82 22.82
C GLY A 481 22.98 52.99 21.63
N TYR A 482 22.20 51.96 21.31
CA TYR A 482 22.34 51.16 20.09
C TYR A 482 21.06 51.25 19.27
N GLN A 483 21.18 51.80 18.06
CA GLN A 483 20.24 51.59 16.96
C GLN A 483 20.48 50.20 16.34
N PRO A 484 19.45 49.50 15.84
CA PRO A 484 19.65 48.32 15.01
C PRO A 484 20.13 48.73 13.60
N ALA A 485 21.26 48.16 13.18
CA ALA A 485 21.77 48.25 11.83
C ALA A 485 21.02 47.26 10.92
N TYR A 486 20.42 47.78 9.85
CA TYR A 486 19.86 46.98 8.76
C TYR A 486 20.99 46.66 7.76
N THR A 487 21.33 45.38 7.60
CA THR A 487 22.20 44.92 6.51
C THR A 487 21.34 44.43 5.34
N THR A 488 21.17 45.29 4.34
CA THR A 488 20.73 44.90 2.99
C THR A 488 21.92 44.26 2.26
N SER A 489 21.82 42.99 1.86
CA SER A 489 22.79 42.37 0.95
C SER A 489 22.32 42.51 -0.50
N THR A 490 23.05 43.27 -1.29
CA THR A 490 22.90 43.43 -2.74
C THR A 490 23.50 42.23 -3.46
N THR A 491 22.71 41.49 -4.24
CA THR A 491 23.22 40.46 -5.14
C THR A 491 23.70 41.11 -6.43
N VAL A 492 25.02 41.12 -6.67
CA VAL A 492 25.63 41.56 -7.93
C VAL A 492 25.74 40.36 -8.88
N LEU A 493 25.09 40.46 -10.04
CA LEU A 493 25.21 39.52 -11.16
C LEU A 493 26.59 39.70 -11.82
N ILE A 494 27.42 38.64 -11.82
CA ILE A 494 28.69 38.62 -12.55
C ILE A 494 28.46 37.99 -13.92
N GLN A 495 28.61 38.82 -14.96
CA GLN A 495 28.58 38.47 -16.37
C GLN A 495 30.01 38.10 -16.81
N THR A 496 30.26 36.84 -17.16
CA THR A 496 31.55 36.41 -17.73
C THR A 496 31.50 36.45 -19.25
N THR A 497 32.22 37.42 -19.83
CA THR A 497 32.59 37.45 -21.25
C THR A 497 34.03 36.96 -21.42
N ARG A 498 34.26 35.93 -22.25
CA ARG A 498 35.51 35.77 -23.03
C ARG A 498 35.36 34.70 -24.11
N VAL A 499 35.70 35.12 -25.33
CA VAL A 499 35.77 34.36 -26.59
C VAL A 499 37.12 33.62 -26.69
N PRO A 500 37.20 32.50 -27.42
CA PRO A 500 38.36 32.26 -28.27
C PRO A 500 38.03 31.93 -29.74
N LYS A 501 39.05 32.23 -30.56
CA LYS A 501 39.17 32.32 -32.03
C LYS A 501 38.62 31.16 -32.89
N GLN A 502 38.17 31.55 -34.09
CA GLN A 502 37.86 30.71 -35.25
C GLN A 502 39.13 30.19 -35.96
N VAL A 503 39.06 28.93 -36.44
CA VAL A 503 39.89 28.37 -37.52
C VAL A 503 38.94 27.81 -38.58
N ALA A 504 39.18 28.17 -39.84
CA ALA A 504 38.36 27.82 -40.99
C ALA A 504 38.58 26.36 -41.44
N VAL A 505 37.51 25.67 -41.87
CA VAL A 505 37.59 24.46 -42.72
C VAL A 505 36.47 24.51 -43.76
N THR A 506 36.86 24.20 -44.99
CA THR A 506 36.15 24.17 -46.27
C THR A 506 34.99 23.17 -46.36
N ALA A 507 33.96 23.56 -47.11
CA ALA A 507 32.79 22.74 -47.47
C ALA A 507 33.12 21.70 -48.55
N THR A 508 32.65 20.46 -48.38
CA THR A 508 32.37 19.51 -49.48
C THR A 508 31.20 18.58 -49.13
N ASP A 509 30.45 18.24 -50.18
CA ASP A 509 29.22 17.46 -50.32
C ASP A 509 28.93 16.33 -49.31
N THR A 510 27.72 16.36 -48.72
CA THR A 510 27.08 15.21 -48.07
C THR A 510 25.55 15.24 -48.24
N ASN A 511 25.03 15.25 -49.47
CA ASN A 511 23.57 15.14 -49.70
C ASN A 511 23.06 13.73 -50.04
N ASP A 512 23.91 12.74 -50.33
CA ASP A 512 23.45 11.40 -50.75
C ASP A 512 23.35 10.34 -49.64
N LYS A 513 23.78 10.62 -48.41
CA LYS A 513 23.75 9.64 -47.29
C LYS A 513 22.61 9.81 -46.30
N MET A 514 21.83 10.90 -46.38
CA MET A 514 20.72 11.14 -45.46
C MET A 514 19.41 10.49 -45.93
N GLN A 515 19.24 10.27 -47.24
CA GLN A 515 17.98 9.81 -47.82
C GLN A 515 17.75 8.30 -47.69
N THR A 516 18.80 7.48 -47.62
CA THR A 516 18.70 6.02 -47.43
C THR A 516 18.42 5.62 -45.98
N SER A 517 18.79 6.46 -45.00
CA SER A 517 18.55 6.26 -43.57
C SER A 517 17.07 6.44 -43.18
N LEU A 518 16.39 7.41 -43.78
CA LEU A 518 15.00 7.72 -43.42
C LEU A 518 13.99 6.64 -43.89
N ASP A 519 14.28 5.99 -45.04
CA ASP A 519 13.44 4.93 -45.60
C ASP A 519 13.54 3.62 -44.81
N GLU A 520 14.71 3.31 -44.25
CA GLU A 520 14.94 2.19 -43.31
C GLU A 520 14.17 2.40 -41.99
N VAL A 521 14.15 3.64 -41.48
CA VAL A 521 13.41 4.01 -40.26
C VAL A 521 11.89 3.96 -40.48
N MET A 522 11.39 4.32 -41.67
CA MET A 522 9.97 4.21 -42.00
C MET A 522 9.50 2.75 -42.19
N LYS A 523 10.35 1.86 -42.70
CA LYS A 523 10.03 0.42 -42.82
C LYS A 523 9.96 -0.29 -41.47
N THR A 524 10.93 -0.04 -40.59
CA THR A 524 10.98 -0.63 -39.25
C THR A 524 9.80 -0.18 -38.37
N THR A 525 9.37 1.09 -38.49
CA THR A 525 8.21 1.61 -37.75
C THR A 525 6.88 0.95 -38.19
N LYS A 526 6.70 0.65 -39.48
CA LYS A 526 5.50 -0.05 -39.98
C LYS A 526 5.41 -1.50 -39.49
N ILE A 527 6.54 -2.19 -39.34
CA ILE A 527 6.58 -3.57 -38.81
C ILE A 527 6.21 -3.59 -37.32
N ILE A 528 6.70 -2.62 -36.54
CA ILE A 528 6.41 -2.53 -35.10
C ILE A 528 4.91 -2.24 -34.85
N ILE A 529 4.32 -1.31 -35.62
CA ILE A 529 2.88 -1.01 -35.54
C ILE A 529 2.05 -2.25 -35.92
N GLY A 530 2.45 -2.97 -36.98
CA GLY A 530 1.80 -4.21 -37.38
C GLY A 530 1.81 -5.29 -36.29
N CYS A 531 2.95 -5.49 -35.62
CA CYS A 531 3.04 -6.42 -34.49
C CYS A 531 2.16 -5.99 -33.31
N PHE A 532 2.09 -4.70 -32.99
CA PHE A 532 1.27 -4.21 -31.87
C PHE A 532 -0.24 -4.39 -32.15
N VAL A 533 -0.66 -4.16 -33.40
CA VAL A 533 -2.06 -4.39 -33.82
C VAL A 533 -2.40 -5.88 -33.80
N ALA A 534 -1.47 -6.75 -34.22
CA ALA A 534 -1.69 -8.20 -34.20
C ALA A 534 -1.81 -8.75 -32.77
N VAL A 535 -0.96 -8.29 -31.84
CA VAL A 535 -1.00 -8.70 -30.42
C VAL A 535 -2.27 -8.21 -29.74
N THR A 536 -2.71 -6.98 -30.02
CA THR A 536 -3.95 -6.43 -29.45
C THR A 536 -5.20 -7.16 -29.98
N LEU A 537 -5.22 -7.54 -31.26
CA LEU A 537 -6.30 -8.36 -31.83
C LEU A 537 -6.34 -9.78 -31.23
N LEU A 538 -5.19 -10.42 -31.03
CA LEU A 538 -5.11 -11.73 -30.38
C LEU A 538 -5.56 -11.68 -28.92
N ALA A 539 -5.18 -10.64 -28.17
CA ALA A 539 -5.61 -10.43 -26.80
C ALA A 539 -7.14 -10.21 -26.73
N ALA A 540 -7.71 -9.43 -27.64
CA ALA A 540 -9.15 -9.21 -27.73
C ALA A 540 -9.90 -10.52 -28.05
N ALA A 541 -9.39 -11.33 -28.99
CA ALA A 541 -9.98 -12.63 -29.31
C ALA A 541 -9.93 -13.59 -28.12
N MET A 542 -8.82 -13.63 -27.39
CA MET A 542 -8.67 -14.45 -26.18
C MET A 542 -9.62 -14.01 -25.07
N LEU A 543 -9.83 -12.71 -24.87
CA LEU A 543 -10.82 -12.19 -23.91
C LEU A 543 -12.25 -12.57 -24.29
N ILE A 544 -12.60 -12.52 -25.57
CA ILE A 544 -13.92 -12.95 -26.06
C ILE A 544 -14.12 -14.46 -25.85
N VAL A 545 -13.09 -15.28 -26.09
CA VAL A 545 -13.13 -16.73 -25.83
C VAL A 545 -13.30 -17.00 -24.33
N PHE A 546 -12.54 -16.30 -23.48
CA PHE A 546 -12.63 -16.42 -22.02
C PHE A 546 -14.00 -16.00 -21.50
N TYR A 547 -14.57 -14.91 -22.03
CA TYR A 547 -15.92 -14.47 -21.71
C TYR A 547 -16.97 -15.51 -22.12
N LYS A 548 -16.86 -16.10 -23.32
CA LYS A 548 -17.76 -17.18 -23.76
C LYS A 548 -17.62 -18.45 -22.92
N LEU A 549 -16.41 -18.82 -22.51
CA LEU A 549 -16.16 -19.95 -21.62
C LEU A 549 -16.75 -19.71 -20.22
N ARG A 550 -16.56 -18.51 -19.66
CA ARG A 550 -17.13 -18.13 -18.35
C ARG A 550 -18.65 -18.11 -18.36
N LYS A 551 -19.29 -17.60 -19.43
CA LYS A 551 -20.75 -17.63 -19.61
C LYS A 551 -21.29 -19.07 -19.70
N ARG A 552 -20.59 -19.97 -20.40
CA ARG A 552 -20.94 -21.41 -20.44
C ARG A 552 -20.78 -22.09 -19.06
N HIS A 553 -19.80 -21.67 -18.26
CA HIS A 553 -19.60 -22.21 -16.91
C HIS A 553 -20.70 -21.74 -15.94
N GLN A 554 -21.12 -20.46 -16.02
CA GLN A 554 -22.26 -19.95 -15.24
C GLN A 554 -23.58 -20.66 -15.61
N GLN A 555 -23.82 -20.93 -16.91
CA GLN A 555 -25.00 -21.68 -17.35
C GLN A 555 -24.97 -23.17 -16.92
N ARG A 556 -23.78 -23.78 -16.78
CA ARG A 556 -23.68 -25.14 -16.22
C ARG A 556 -23.95 -25.15 -14.72
N SER A 557 -23.43 -24.19 -13.96
CA SER A 557 -23.64 -24.09 -12.51
C SER A 557 -25.10 -23.85 -12.12
N THR A 558 -25.89 -23.13 -12.92
CA THR A 558 -27.32 -22.96 -12.68
C THR A 558 -28.13 -24.23 -13.00
N VAL A 559 -27.68 -25.05 -13.96
CA VAL A 559 -28.32 -26.33 -14.30
C VAL A 559 -27.97 -27.45 -13.31
N THR A 560 -26.78 -27.44 -12.69
CA THR A 560 -26.46 -28.37 -11.59
C THR A 560 -27.18 -28.00 -10.29
N ALA A 561 -27.37 -26.71 -9.99
CA ALA A 561 -28.15 -26.27 -8.81
C ALA A 561 -29.65 -26.58 -8.93
N ALA A 562 -30.19 -26.63 -10.16
CA ALA A 562 -31.59 -27.01 -10.42
C ALA A 562 -31.82 -28.54 -10.44
N ARG A 563 -30.76 -29.36 -10.42
CA ARG A 563 -30.84 -30.83 -10.46
C ARG A 563 -30.59 -31.53 -9.12
N THR A 564 -30.30 -30.79 -8.04
CA THR A 564 -30.02 -31.35 -6.70
C THR A 564 -31.13 -31.14 -5.67
N VAL A 565 -32.35 -30.79 -6.10
CA VAL A 565 -33.53 -30.82 -5.23
C VAL A 565 -34.39 -32.01 -5.64
N GLU A 566 -33.94 -33.21 -5.30
CA GLU A 566 -34.81 -34.39 -5.16
C GLU A 566 -35.14 -34.56 -3.68
N ILE A 567 -36.43 -34.50 -3.39
CA ILE A 567 -37.03 -34.69 -2.07
C ILE A 567 -36.87 -36.16 -1.70
N ILE A 568 -36.01 -36.46 -0.73
CA ILE A 568 -35.97 -37.77 -0.08
C ILE A 568 -37.00 -37.72 1.06
N GLN A 569 -38.15 -38.39 0.88
CA GLN A 569 -38.97 -38.83 2.00
C GLN A 569 -38.24 -39.97 2.71
N VAL A 570 -37.96 -39.81 4.00
CA VAL A 570 -37.50 -40.90 4.85
C VAL A 570 -38.67 -41.28 5.75
N ASP A 571 -39.21 -42.46 5.49
CA ASP A 571 -40.07 -43.21 6.40
C ASP A 571 -39.21 -43.69 7.59
N ASP A 572 -39.60 -43.32 8.80
CA ASP A 572 -39.00 -43.81 10.05
C ASP A 572 -39.90 -44.91 10.66
N ASP A 573 -39.53 -46.17 10.43
CA ASP A 573 -39.90 -47.33 11.24
C ASP A 573 -38.75 -47.63 12.22
N ILE A 574 -38.94 -47.43 13.52
CA ILE A 574 -38.05 -47.96 14.57
C ILE A 574 -38.89 -48.62 15.68
N PRO A 575 -38.52 -49.82 16.18
CA PRO A 575 -39.31 -50.59 17.13
C PRO A 575 -39.11 -50.15 18.58
N ALA A 576 -40.16 -50.39 19.37
CA ALA A 576 -40.23 -50.15 20.81
C ALA A 576 -39.36 -51.13 21.63
N ALA A 577 -38.47 -50.61 22.47
CA ALA A 577 -38.07 -51.21 23.74
C ALA A 577 -37.28 -50.22 24.61
N ALA A 578 -37.94 -49.63 25.62
CA ALA A 578 -37.41 -49.40 26.97
C ALA A 578 -38.34 -48.43 27.71
N LEU A 579 -39.04 -48.99 28.70
CA LEU A 579 -39.99 -48.34 29.59
C LEU A 579 -39.24 -47.81 30.83
N GLN A 580 -39.79 -46.75 31.42
CA GLN A 580 -39.58 -46.21 32.78
C GLN A 580 -38.50 -45.13 32.95
N GLN A 581 -38.93 -43.86 33.02
CA GLN A 581 -39.23 -43.17 34.30
C GLN A 581 -39.62 -41.71 34.01
N GLN A 582 -40.89 -41.35 34.24
CA GLN A 582 -41.33 -39.96 34.34
C GLN A 582 -42.42 -39.85 35.41
N GLN A 583 -42.11 -39.11 36.48
CA GLN A 583 -43.05 -38.53 37.44
C GLN A 583 -42.61 -37.08 37.62
N GLN A 584 -43.39 -36.12 37.10
CA GLN A 584 -44.08 -35.03 37.83
C GLN A 584 -43.59 -33.70 37.21
N LEU A 585 -44.32 -32.61 36.95
CA LEU A 585 -45.69 -32.14 37.16
C LEU A 585 -45.90 -30.98 36.14
N ARG A 586 -47.08 -30.86 35.52
CA ARG A 586 -47.60 -29.61 34.89
C ARG A 586 -48.62 -28.96 35.82
N PRO A 587 -48.94 -27.67 35.61
CA PRO A 587 -50.32 -27.28 35.26
C PRO A 587 -50.32 -26.28 34.07
N VAL A 588 -51.09 -26.43 32.98
CA VAL A 588 -52.55 -26.26 32.74
C VAL A 588 -53.06 -24.84 33.00
N TYR A 589 -53.49 -24.14 31.94
CA TYR A 589 -54.80 -23.49 31.70
C TYR A 589 -54.80 -22.97 30.24
N GLN A 590 -55.44 -23.66 29.29
CA GLN A 590 -56.84 -23.59 28.82
C GLN A 590 -57.16 -22.49 27.80
N VAL A 591 -57.70 -22.97 26.68
CA VAL A 591 -58.19 -22.30 25.47
C VAL A 591 -59.66 -21.93 25.66
N THR A 592 -60.11 -20.80 25.10
CA THR A 592 -61.46 -20.71 24.52
C THR A 592 -61.43 -19.89 23.24
N ALA A 593 -61.80 -20.53 22.13
CA ALA A 593 -62.17 -19.92 20.87
C ALA A 593 -63.68 -19.69 20.82
N ARG A 594 -64.15 -18.67 20.08
CA ARG A 594 -65.48 -18.71 19.46
C ARG A 594 -65.53 -17.89 18.16
N TRP A 595 -66.36 -18.41 17.26
CA TRP A 595 -66.46 -18.21 15.82
C TRP A 595 -67.43 -17.10 15.39
N MET A 596 -67.26 -16.58 14.16
CA MET A 596 -68.25 -16.27 13.08
C MET A 596 -67.76 -15.07 12.24
N THR A 597 -67.31 -15.25 10.99
CA THR A 597 -68.09 -15.12 9.73
C THR A 597 -68.95 -13.86 9.64
N ASP A 598 -68.58 -12.91 8.77
CA ASP A 598 -69.37 -12.58 7.57
C ASP A 598 -68.72 -11.50 6.67
N LEU A 599 -68.85 -11.74 5.36
CA LEU A 599 -68.77 -10.77 4.25
C LEU A 599 -69.87 -9.70 4.44
N HIS A 600 -69.89 -8.47 3.88
CA HIS A 600 -69.46 -7.91 2.59
C HIS A 600 -69.64 -6.34 2.65
N PRO A 601 -69.60 -5.56 1.55
CA PRO A 601 -68.92 -4.27 1.46
C PRO A 601 -69.84 -3.03 1.53
N LEU A 602 -69.23 -1.84 1.59
CA LEU A 602 -69.60 -0.63 0.83
C LEU A 602 -68.43 0.37 0.84
#